data_AF-M0DHX6-F1
#
_entry.id   AF-M0DHX6-F1
#
_cell.length_a   1.000
_cell.length_b   1.000
_cell.length_c   1.000
_cell.angle_alpha   90.00
_cell.angle_beta   90.00
_cell.angle_gamma   90.00
#
_symmetry.space_group_name_H-M   'P 1'
#
loop_
_entity.id
_entity.type
_entity.pdbx_description
1 polymer ?
#
loop_
_entity_poly.entity_id
_entity_poly.type
_entity_poly.pdbx_seq_one_letter_code
_entity_poly.pdbx_strand_id
1 'polypeptide(L)' 'MVGSDSPRDADADSVEFVLVAAVAANGVIGRDGGMPWHLPEDMAHFKQTTTGHPVVVGRKTYES' A
#
# COMPACT_ATOMS: atom_id res chain seq x y z
N MET A 1 36.03 11.13 -9.73
CA MET A 1 35.30 10.60 -8.56
C MET A 1 33.95 10.14 -9.07
N VAL A 2 33.76 8.84 -9.23
CA VAL A 2 32.46 8.27 -9.58
C VAL A 2 32.10 7.45 -8.35
N GLY A 3 31.08 7.91 -7.62
CA GLY A 3 30.55 7.14 -6.50
C GLY A 3 29.99 5.85 -7.05
N SER A 4 30.66 4.75 -6.75
CA SER A 4 30.13 3.41 -6.96
C SER A 4 28.85 3.29 -6.15
N ASP A 5 27.70 3.45 -6.80
CA ASP A 5 26.45 2.89 -6.32
C ASP A 5 26.56 1.38 -6.49
N SER A 6 27.36 0.75 -5.62
CA SER A 6 27.30 -0.68 -5.41
C SER A 6 25.86 -0.96 -4.96
N PRO A 7 25.12 -1.84 -5.66
CA PRO A 7 23.87 -2.34 -5.13
C PRO A 7 24.23 -2.90 -3.76
N ARG A 8 23.60 -2.37 -2.72
CA ARG A 8 23.72 -2.97 -1.39
C ARG A 8 23.37 -4.43 -1.60
N ASP A 9 24.29 -5.33 -1.27
CA ASP A 9 23.98 -6.72 -0.98
C ASP A 9 23.05 -6.70 0.25
N ALA A 10 21.80 -6.26 0.04
CA ALA A 10 20.74 -6.39 0.99
C ALA A 10 20.50 -7.89 1.09
N ASP A 11 20.54 -8.41 2.31
CA ASP A 11 20.45 -9.82 2.64
C ASP A 11 19.48 -10.53 1.69
N ALA A 12 19.91 -11.64 1.09
CA ALA A 12 19.14 -12.44 0.13
C ALA A 12 17.82 -13.03 0.69
N ASP A 13 17.43 -12.61 1.89
CA ASP A 13 16.22 -12.93 2.66
C ASP A 13 15.37 -11.68 3.00
N SER A 14 15.71 -10.50 2.46
CA SER A 14 15.00 -9.25 2.74
C SER A 14 13.70 -9.19 1.94
N VAL A 15 12.57 -9.24 2.61
CA VAL A 15 11.26 -9.00 1.98
C VAL A 15 11.09 -7.50 1.72
N GLU A 16 10.88 -7.14 0.46
CA GLU A 16 10.48 -5.78 0.08
C GLU A 16 8.99 -5.57 0.36
N PHE A 17 8.66 -4.47 1.04
CA PHE A 17 7.28 -4.11 1.38
C PHE A 17 6.86 -2.85 0.63
N VAL A 18 5.66 -2.91 0.04
CA VAL A 18 5.02 -1.77 -0.60
C VAL A 18 3.76 -1.40 0.20
N LEU A 19 3.62 -0.11 0.54
CA LEU A 19 2.42 0.41 1.17
C LEU A 19 1.56 1.13 0.15
N VAL A 20 0.26 0.79 0.12
CA VAL A 20 -0.74 1.43 -0.73
C VAL A 20 -1.87 1.92 0.16
N ALA A 21 -2.19 3.21 0.12
CA ALA A 21 -3.26 3.81 0.90
C ALA A 21 -3.86 5.01 0.17
N ALA A 22 -5.19 5.14 0.24
CA ALA A 22 -5.90 6.36 -0.15
C ALA A 22 -6.00 7.29 1.07
N VAL A 23 -5.56 8.54 0.91
CA VAL A 23 -5.43 9.52 2.00
C VAL A 23 -6.18 10.79 1.61
N ALA A 24 -7.19 11.17 2.38
CA ALA A 24 -7.88 12.44 2.21
C ALA A 24 -6.95 13.62 2.51
N ALA A 25 -7.32 14.82 2.04
CA ALA A 25 -6.53 16.04 2.26
C ALA A 25 -6.27 16.37 3.74
N ASN A 26 -7.11 15.87 4.65
CA ASN A 26 -6.97 15.99 6.10
C ASN A 26 -6.24 14.81 6.77
N GLY A 27 -5.65 13.90 5.99
CA GLY A 27 -4.92 12.72 6.48
C GLY A 27 -5.78 11.51 6.83
N VAL A 28 -7.11 11.59 6.66
CA VAL A 28 -8.01 10.47 6.97
C VAL A 28 -7.89 9.37 5.91
N ILE A 29 -7.72 8.12 6.35
CA ILE A 29 -7.67 6.90 5.50
C ILE A 29 -8.89 5.99 5.66
N GLY A 30 -9.76 6.30 6.63
CA GLY A 30 -10.95 5.53 6.96
C GLY A 30 -11.70 6.17 8.13
N ARG A 31 -13.01 5.98 8.18
CA ARG A 31 -13.89 6.48 9.23
C ARG A 31 -15.02 5.47 9.48
N ASP A 32 -15.35 5.22 10.74
CA ASP A 32 -16.49 4.37 11.14
C ASP A 32 -16.51 2.97 10.49
N GLY A 33 -15.33 2.40 10.20
CA GLY A 33 -15.22 1.09 9.56
C GLY A 33 -15.41 1.11 8.05
N GLY A 34 -15.22 2.25 7.38
CA GLY A 34 -15.25 2.31 5.93
C GLY A 34 -14.46 3.49 5.36
N MET A 35 -14.49 3.64 4.05
CA MET A 35 -14.01 4.86 3.41
C MET A 35 -15.06 5.97 3.54
N PRO A 36 -14.70 7.17 4.03
CA PRO A 36 -15.63 8.28 4.15
C PRO A 36 -15.97 8.93 2.79
N TRP A 37 -15.34 8.48 1.70
CA TRP A 37 -15.64 8.87 0.32
C TRP A 37 -16.17 7.68 -0.48
N HIS A 38 -16.90 7.98 -1.55
CA HIS A 38 -17.32 6.99 -2.54
C HIS A 38 -16.68 7.32 -3.88
N LEU A 39 -15.54 6.68 -4.17
CA LEU A 39 -14.80 6.83 -5.42
C LEU A 39 -14.50 5.43 -5.99
N PRO A 40 -15.37 4.90 -6.87
CA PRO A 40 -15.20 3.56 -7.44
C PRO A 40 -13.85 3.35 -8.15
N GLU A 41 -13.30 4.40 -8.73
CA GLU A 41 -12.00 4.41 -9.41
C GLU A 41 -10.84 4.11 -8.46
N ASP A 42 -10.94 4.52 -7.19
CA ASP A 42 -9.92 4.29 -6.16
C ASP A 42 -9.78 2.78 -5.86
N MET A 43 -10.92 2.10 -5.73
CA MET A 43 -10.95 0.64 -5.55
C MET A 43 -10.49 -0.11 -6.79
N ALA A 44 -10.85 0.36 -7.99
CA ALA A 44 -10.36 -0.22 -9.24
C ALA A 44 -8.83 -0.10 -9.34
N HIS A 45 -8.28 1.07 -8.99
CA HIS A 45 -6.84 1.30 -8.98
C HIS A 45 -6.14 0.45 -7.91
N PHE A 46 -6.66 0.43 -6.68
CA PHE A 46 -6.11 -0.41 -5.60
C PHE A 46 -6.05 -1.89 -6.02
N LYS A 47 -7.13 -2.41 -6.62
CA LYS A 47 -7.18 -3.78 -7.12
C LYS A 47 -6.16 -4.01 -8.24
N GLN A 48 -6.06 -3.09 -9.19
CA GLN A 48 -5.10 -3.21 -10.29
C GLN A 48 -3.65 -3.24 -9.77
N THR A 49 -3.32 -2.38 -8.80
CA THR A 49 -1.98 -2.28 -8.21
C THR A 49 -1.61 -3.50 -7.37
N THR A 50 -2.56 -4.10 -6.67
CA THR A 50 -2.31 -5.20 -5.72
C THR A 50 -2.50 -6.60 -6.33
N THR A 51 -3.19 -6.72 -7.46
CA THR A 51 -3.41 -8.02 -8.12
C THR A 51 -2.07 -8.69 -8.43
N GLY A 52 -1.94 -9.97 -8.08
CA GLY A 52 -0.71 -10.75 -8.27
C GLY A 52 0.26 -10.70 -7.09
N HIS A 53 -0.01 -9.91 -6.06
CA HIS A 53 0.83 -9.79 -4.87
C HIS A 53 0.07 -10.22 -3.60
N PRO A 54 0.76 -10.71 -2.56
CA PRO A 54 0.14 -10.91 -1.26
C PRO A 54 -0.29 -9.57 -0.68
N VAL A 55 -1.55 -9.45 -0.30
CA VAL A 55 -2.08 -8.24 0.33
C VAL A 55 -2.25 -8.49 1.82
N VAL A 56 -1.56 -7.68 2.63
CA VAL A 56 -1.70 -7.70 4.10
C VAL A 56 -2.58 -6.53 4.51
N VAL A 57 -3.69 -6.83 5.18
CA VAL A 57 -4.59 -5.83 5.76
C VAL A 57 -4.84 -6.14 7.23
N GLY A 58 -5.13 -5.09 8.01
CA GLY A 58 -5.58 -5.28 9.39
C GLY A 58 -6.98 -5.90 9.44
N ARG A 59 -7.27 -6.68 10.50
CA ARG A 59 -8.59 -7.33 10.71
C ARG A 59 -9.77 -6.40 10.47
N LYS A 60 -9.75 -5.19 11.04
CA LYS A 60 -10.87 -4.25 10.91
C LYS A 60 -11.14 -3.87 9.45
N THR A 61 -10.09 -3.68 8.65
CA THR A 61 -10.20 -3.37 7.21
C THR A 61 -10.73 -4.56 6.42
N TYR A 62 -10.43 -5.79 6.84
CA TYR A 62 -10.97 -6.99 6.22
C TYR A 62 -12.46 -7.22 6.54
N GLU A 63 -12.89 -6.83 7.75
CA GLU A 63 -14.29 -6.95 8.21
C GLU A 63 -15.18 -5.75 7.82
N SER A 64 -14.61 -4.72 7.21
CA SER A 64 -15.28 -3.47 6.79
C SER A 64 -16.08 -3.64 5.50
#